data_AF-A0A9N9PI92-F1
#
_entry.id   AF-A0A9N9PI92-F1
#
_cell.length_a   1.000
_cell.length_b   1.000
_cell.length_c   1.000
_cell.angle_alpha   90.00
_cell.angle_beta   90.00
_cell.angle_gamma   90.00
#
_symmetry.space_group_name_H-M   'P 1'
#
loop_
_entity.id
_entity.type
_entity.pdbx_description
1 polymer ?
#
loop_
_entity_poly.entity_id
_entity_poly.type
_entity_poly.pdbx_seq_one_letter_code
_entity_poly.pdbx_strand_id
1 'polypeptide(L)'
;MSAAGSCLCQILATIHQNDPSSIAIFRTIYNTLYSIRQERLNGRTPVQALIDELQGSDFEFEYQCDHQNHITNLFFAHRISISLTRTYPTVLLIDCTDETEVNYEWALTCVSKIFSELSHPSVIVTDRELALMKAIEKIFP
;
A
#
# COMPACT_ATOMS: atom_id res chain seq x y z
N MET A 1 8.92 -5.48 15.39
CA MET A 1 7.54 -6.02 15.48
C MET A 1 6.84 -5.64 14.19
N SER A 2 6.56 -6.63 13.34
CA SER A 2 6.04 -6.41 11.98
C SER A 2 4.59 -5.91 12.03
N ALA A 3 4.27 -4.95 11.16
CA ALA A 3 2.96 -4.32 10.99
C ALA A 3 1.91 -5.24 10.30
N ALA A 4 1.84 -6.51 10.70
CA ALA A 4 0.76 -7.42 10.35
C ALA A 4 -0.09 -7.61 11.61
N GLY A 5 -1.37 -7.21 11.56
CA GLY A 5 -2.27 -7.33 12.70
C GLY A 5 -2.34 -8.79 13.19
N SER A 6 -2.18 -9.00 14.50
CA SER A 6 -2.37 -10.32 15.11
C SER A 6 -3.77 -10.83 14.83
N CYS A 7 -3.90 -12.12 14.52
CA CYS A 7 -5.22 -12.73 14.29
C CYS A 7 -6.07 -12.59 15.57
N LEU A 8 -7.39 -12.35 15.41
CA LEU A 8 -8.34 -12.27 16.53
C LEU A 8 -8.23 -13.47 17.48
N CYS A 9 -8.01 -14.67 16.94
CA CYS A 9 -7.82 -15.88 17.74
C CYS A 9 -6.56 -15.82 18.61
N GLN A 10 -5.48 -15.24 18.10
CA GLN A 10 -4.25 -15.05 18.87
C GLN A 10 -4.46 -14.04 19.99
N ILE A 11 -5.13 -12.91 19.69
CA ILE A 11 -5.45 -11.90 20.70
C ILE A 11 -6.30 -12.51 21.83
N LEU A 12 -7.35 -13.25 21.48
CA LEU A 12 -8.23 -13.88 22.45
C LEU A 12 -7.49 -14.94 23.30
N ALA A 13 -6.69 -15.78 22.66
CA ALA A 13 -5.89 -16.78 23.34
C ALA A 13 -4.90 -16.13 24.33
N THR A 14 -4.24 -15.04 23.93
CA THR A 14 -3.35 -14.28 24.83
C THR A 14 -4.10 -13.66 25.99
N ILE A 15 -5.33 -13.15 25.79
CA ILE A 15 -6.16 -12.63 26.88
C ILE A 15 -6.49 -13.74 27.88
N HIS A 16 -6.97 -14.90 27.41
CA HIS A 16 -7.31 -16.02 28.31
C HIS A 16 -6.10 -16.70 28.95
N GLN A 17 -4.92 -16.64 28.33
CA GLN A 17 -3.67 -17.11 28.94
C GLN A 17 -3.21 -16.21 30.09
N ASN A 18 -3.32 -14.89 29.95
CA ASN A 18 -2.91 -13.94 30.98
C ASN A 18 -3.99 -13.72 32.05
N ASP A 19 -5.26 -13.87 31.70
CA ASP A 19 -6.40 -13.79 32.60
C ASP A 19 -7.43 -14.90 32.26
N PRO A 20 -7.31 -16.09 32.91
CA PRO A 20 -8.24 -17.20 32.71
C PRO A 20 -9.68 -16.90 33.14
N SER A 21 -9.90 -15.87 33.96
CA SER A 21 -11.24 -15.45 34.40
C SER A 21 -11.91 -14.47 33.43
N SER A 22 -11.17 -14.03 32.40
CA SER A 22 -11.65 -13.05 31.44
C SER A 22 -12.86 -13.56 30.66
N ILE A 23 -13.95 -12.82 30.73
CA ILE A 23 -15.18 -13.03 29.94
C ILE A 23 -15.06 -12.47 28.52
N ALA A 24 -13.87 -12.06 28.08
CA ALA A 24 -13.65 -11.55 26.74
C ALA A 24 -14.04 -12.60 25.71
N ILE A 25 -14.77 -12.15 24.69
CA ILE A 25 -15.18 -12.93 23.53
C ILE A 25 -14.74 -12.20 22.26
N PHE A 26 -14.84 -12.85 21.10
CA PHE A 26 -14.52 -12.23 19.82
C PHE A 26 -15.22 -10.88 19.63
N ARG A 27 -16.49 -10.76 20.03
CA ARG A 27 -17.25 -9.49 19.96
C ARG A 27 -16.58 -8.37 20.77
N THR A 28 -16.05 -8.66 21.95
CA THR A 28 -15.32 -7.69 22.78
C THR A 28 -14.11 -7.16 22.01
N ILE A 29 -13.32 -8.05 21.40
CA ILE A 29 -12.13 -7.66 20.62
C ILE A 29 -12.53 -6.83 19.40
N TYR A 30 -13.55 -7.25 18.64
CA TYR A 30 -14.05 -6.50 17.49
C TYR A 30 -14.46 -5.08 17.86
N ASN A 31 -15.27 -4.93 18.91
CA ASN A 31 -15.76 -3.63 19.34
C ASN A 31 -14.61 -2.74 19.85
N THR A 32 -13.66 -3.30 20.61
CA THR A 32 -12.49 -2.57 21.09
C THR A 32 -11.60 -2.11 19.93
N LEU A 33 -11.30 -2.99 18.97
CA LEU A 33 -10.52 -2.64 17.79
C LEU A 33 -11.23 -1.59 16.93
N TYR A 34 -12.55 -1.68 16.83
CA TYR A 34 -13.37 -0.68 16.15
C TYR A 34 -13.25 0.69 16.82
N SER A 35 -13.41 0.77 18.15
CA SER A 35 -13.25 2.03 18.90
C SER A 35 -11.84 2.62 18.74
N ILE A 36 -10.79 1.80 18.89
CA ILE A 36 -9.40 2.23 18.67
C ILE A 36 -9.21 2.78 17.26
N ARG A 37 -9.79 2.12 16.25
CA ARG A 37 -9.72 2.59 14.86
C ARG A 37 -10.42 3.93 14.69
N GLN A 38 -11.61 4.12 15.26
CA GLN A 38 -12.34 5.39 15.17
C GLN A 38 -11.60 6.54 15.85
N GLU A 39 -11.02 6.30 17.02
CA GLU A 39 -10.17 7.27 17.71
C GLU A 39 -8.95 7.67 16.88
N ARG A 40 -8.24 6.69 16.27
CA ARG A 40 -7.09 6.97 15.40
C ARG A 40 -7.48 7.75 14.13
N LEU A 41 -8.62 7.43 13.55
CA LEU A 41 -9.13 8.13 12.37
C LEU A 41 -9.54 9.57 12.70
N ASN A 42 -9.98 9.84 13.93
CA ASN A 42 -10.36 11.17 14.41
C ASN A 42 -11.34 11.88 13.46
N GLY A 43 -12.38 11.15 13.02
CA GLY A 43 -13.41 11.65 12.09
C GLY A 43 -13.04 11.63 10.61
N ARG A 44 -11.79 11.29 10.24
CA ARG A 44 -11.35 11.13 8.84
C ARG A 44 -11.72 9.76 8.29
N THR A 45 -11.83 9.64 6.97
CA THR A 45 -11.87 8.32 6.33
C THR A 45 -10.49 7.64 6.42
N PRO A 46 -10.41 6.30 6.32
CA PRO A 46 -9.11 5.62 6.31
C PRO A 46 -8.14 6.12 5.24
N VAL A 47 -8.66 6.47 4.06
CA VAL A 47 -7.83 6.98 2.95
C VAL A 47 -7.35 8.40 3.25
N GLN A 48 -8.20 9.28 3.79
CA GLN A 48 -7.77 10.62 4.21
C GLN A 48 -6.67 10.55 5.26
N ALA A 49 -6.84 9.70 6.29
CA ALA A 49 -5.82 9.50 7.31
C ALA A 49 -4.50 8.97 6.71
N LEU A 50 -4.58 8.07 5.72
CA LEU A 50 -3.40 7.58 4.99
C LEU A 50 -2.70 8.68 4.18
N ILE A 51 -3.45 9.52 3.46
CA ILE A 51 -2.86 10.65 2.72
C ILE A 51 -2.19 11.64 3.68
N ASP A 52 -2.84 11.97 4.80
CA ASP A 52 -2.25 12.84 5.83
C ASP A 52 -0.94 12.24 6.38
N GLU A 53 -0.90 10.92 6.58
CA GLU A 53 0.30 10.20 7.03
C GLU A 53 1.41 10.24 5.97
N LEU A 54 1.07 10.03 4.69
CA LEU A 54 2.01 10.09 3.58
C LEU A 54 2.60 11.51 3.43
N GLN A 55 1.79 12.56 3.55
CA GLN A 55 2.23 13.96 3.50
C GLN A 55 3.27 14.31 4.57
N GLY A 56 3.21 13.66 5.73
CA GLY A 56 4.15 13.85 6.84
C GLY A 56 5.35 12.90 6.83
N SER A 57 5.49 12.05 5.82
CA SER A 57 6.45 10.95 5.78
C SER A 57 7.57 11.13 4.75
N ASP A 58 8.52 10.19 4.72
CA ASP A 58 9.58 10.10 3.72
C ASP A 58 9.16 9.33 2.44
N PHE A 59 7.85 9.27 2.17
CA PHE A 59 7.31 8.69 0.95
C PHE A 59 6.96 9.77 -0.06
N GLU A 60 7.37 9.55 -1.30
CA GLU A 60 6.79 10.24 -2.45
C GLU A 60 5.52 9.50 -2.86
N PHE A 61 4.46 10.21 -3.24
CA PHE A 61 3.20 9.59 -3.61
C PHE A 61 2.44 10.38 -4.68
N GLU A 62 1.64 9.66 -5.46
CA GLU A 62 0.63 10.20 -6.37
C GLU A 62 -0.69 9.46 -6.17
N TYR A 63 -1.80 10.14 -6.44
CA TYR A 63 -3.12 9.53 -6.39
C TYR A 63 -4.00 10.08 -7.52
N GLN A 64 -4.99 9.28 -7.91
CA GLN A 64 -6.05 9.67 -8.84
C GLN A 64 -7.40 9.65 -8.13
N CYS A 65 -8.28 10.56 -8.58
CA CYS A 65 -9.65 10.61 -8.14
C CYS A 65 -10.61 10.47 -9.32
N ASP A 66 -11.79 9.90 -9.06
CA ASP A 66 -12.90 9.94 -9.99
C ASP A 66 -13.58 11.32 -10.03
N HIS A 67 -14.65 11.42 -10.82
CA HIS A 67 -15.48 12.62 -10.97
C HIS A 67 -16.25 13.01 -9.69
N GLN A 68 -16.30 12.14 -8.69
CA GLN A 68 -16.91 12.37 -7.38
C GLN A 68 -15.86 12.65 -6.29
N ASN A 69 -14.58 12.83 -6.68
CA ASN A 69 -13.43 12.99 -5.78
C ASN A 69 -13.14 11.79 -4.87
N HIS A 70 -13.56 10.58 -5.25
CA HIS A 70 -13.11 9.37 -4.58
C HIS A 70 -11.76 8.94 -5.13
N ILE A 71 -10.82 8.61 -4.25
CA ILE A 71 -9.52 8.07 -4.65
C ILE A 71 -9.73 6.69 -5.29
N THR A 72 -9.31 6.54 -6.54
CA THR A 72 -9.38 5.28 -7.29
C THR A 72 -8.04 4.57 -7.31
N ASN A 73 -6.94 5.33 -7.29
CA ASN A 73 -5.60 4.79 -7.34
C ASN A 73 -4.67 5.59 -6.42
N LEU A 74 -3.79 4.90 -5.73
CA LEU A 74 -2.75 5.46 -4.87
C LEU A 74 -1.44 4.74 -5.17
N PHE A 75 -0.40 5.52 -5.44
CA PHE A 75 0.96 5.06 -5.65
C PHE A 75 1.84 5.78 -4.63
N PHE A 76 2.72 5.05 -3.94
CA PHE A 76 3.68 5.66 -3.04
C PHE A 76 4.96 4.83 -2.99
N ALA A 77 6.09 5.50 -2.85
CA ALA A 77 7.41 4.88 -2.79
C ALA A 77 8.29 5.62 -1.78
N HIS A 78 9.01 4.87 -0.95
CA HIS A 78 9.92 5.46 0.02
C HIS A 78 11.09 6.14 -0.70
N ARG A 79 11.51 7.32 -0.23
CA ARG A 79 12.63 8.07 -0.84
C ARG A 79 13.92 7.27 -0.96
N ILE A 80 14.21 6.40 0.01
CA ILE A 80 15.38 5.51 -0.07
C ILE A 80 15.23 4.51 -1.22
N SER A 81 14.04 3.95 -1.46
CA SER A 81 13.83 3.07 -2.60
C SER A 81 14.05 3.82 -3.91
N ILE A 82 13.54 5.05 -4.02
CA ILE A 82 13.77 5.92 -5.18
C ILE A 82 15.25 6.28 -5.36
N SER A 83 15.99 6.56 -4.29
CA SER A 83 17.42 6.84 -4.40
C SER A 83 18.22 5.59 -4.80
N LEU A 84 17.81 4.42 -4.31
CA LEU A 84 18.41 3.15 -4.69
C LEU A 84 18.19 2.80 -6.16
N THR A 85 17.04 3.13 -6.75
CA THR A 85 16.83 2.91 -8.20
C THR A 85 17.83 3.71 -9.04
N ARG A 86 18.32 4.86 -8.55
CA ARG A 86 19.38 5.62 -9.23
C ARG A 86 20.73 4.91 -9.25
N THR A 87 21.06 4.23 -8.16
CA THR A 87 22.37 3.55 -8.01
C THR A 87 22.34 2.13 -8.57
N TYR A 88 21.19 1.46 -8.48
CA TYR A 88 21.00 0.05 -8.84
C TYR A 88 19.67 -0.13 -9.59
N PRO A 89 19.57 0.29 -10.87
CA PRO A 89 18.33 0.22 -11.65
C PRO A 89 17.97 -1.20 -12.14
N THR A 90 18.52 -2.25 -11.53
CA THR A 90 18.50 -3.61 -12.07
C THR A 90 17.17 -4.33 -11.82
N VAL A 91 16.52 -4.10 -10.68
CA VAL A 91 15.30 -4.83 -10.31
C VAL A 91 14.31 -3.87 -9.66
N LEU A 92 13.09 -3.84 -10.18
CA LEU A 92 11.95 -3.15 -9.61
C LEU A 92 10.91 -4.18 -9.19
N LEU A 93 10.40 -4.05 -7.96
CA LEU A 93 9.26 -4.80 -7.46
C LEU A 93 8.09 -3.84 -7.29
N ILE A 94 6.98 -4.15 -7.95
CA ILE A 94 5.72 -3.41 -7.85
C ILE A 94 4.69 -4.37 -7.26
N ASP A 95 3.98 -3.93 -6.23
CA ASP A 95 2.85 -4.63 -5.64
C ASP A 95 1.59 -3.81 -5.93
N CYS A 96 0.57 -4.42 -6.55
CA CYS A 96 -0.66 -3.76 -6.95
C CYS A 96 -1.86 -4.58 -6.49
N THR A 97 -2.80 -3.95 -5.77
CA THR A 97 -3.95 -4.65 -5.19
C THR A 97 -5.09 -4.91 -6.18
N ASP A 98 -5.09 -4.24 -7.34
CA ASP A 98 -6.11 -4.38 -8.38
C ASP A 98 -5.44 -4.53 -9.76
N GLU A 99 -5.16 -5.78 -10.10
CA GLU A 99 -4.39 -6.25 -11.25
C GLU A 99 -5.14 -6.07 -12.58
N THR A 100 -5.37 -4.82 -12.99
CA THR A 100 -5.99 -4.48 -14.28
C THR A 100 -5.01 -3.72 -15.17
N GLU A 101 -5.17 -3.84 -16.49
CA GLU A 101 -4.28 -3.19 -17.47
C GLU A 101 -4.24 -1.67 -17.24
N VAL A 102 -5.39 -1.05 -16.99
CA VAL A 102 -5.50 0.39 -16.70
C VAL A 102 -4.78 0.78 -15.42
N ASN A 103 -4.92 -0.01 -14.35
CA ASN A 103 -4.24 0.25 -13.08
C ASN A 103 -2.72 0.09 -13.22
N TYR A 104 -2.26 -0.90 -13.98
CA TYR A 104 -0.85 -1.07 -14.28
C TYR A 104 -0.30 0.05 -15.14
N GLU A 105 -1.01 0.49 -16.17
CA GLU A 105 -0.58 1.63 -16.99
C GLU A 105 -0.38 2.88 -16.13
N TRP A 106 -1.32 3.15 -15.21
CA TRP A 106 -1.20 4.28 -14.30
C TRP A 106 -0.02 4.12 -13.33
N ALA A 107 0.10 2.97 -12.68
CA ALA A 107 1.20 2.70 -11.75
C ALA A 107 2.56 2.79 -12.45
N LEU A 108 2.69 2.21 -13.64
CA LEU A 108 3.91 2.30 -14.45
C LEU A 108 4.20 3.71 -14.94
N THR A 109 3.17 4.55 -15.15
CA THR A 109 3.35 5.98 -15.41
C THR A 109 3.93 6.70 -14.19
N CYS A 110 3.43 6.41 -12.98
CA CYS A 110 4.00 6.95 -11.74
C CYS A 110 5.46 6.50 -11.55
N VAL A 111 5.74 5.23 -11.85
CA VAL A 111 7.10 4.69 -11.88
C VAL A 111 7.95 5.46 -12.90
N SER A 112 7.49 5.60 -14.15
CA SER A 112 8.21 6.34 -15.19
C SER A 112 8.56 7.77 -14.75
N LYS A 113 7.67 8.47 -14.04
CA LYS A 113 7.99 9.79 -13.46
C LYS A 113 9.15 9.74 -12.47
N ILE A 114 9.20 8.74 -11.59
CA ILE A 114 10.34 8.52 -10.69
C ILE A 114 11.62 8.25 -11.48
N PHE A 115 11.50 7.45 -12.54
CA PHE A 115 12.62 7.08 -13.41
C PHE A 115 12.95 8.13 -14.48
N SER A 116 12.20 9.23 -14.61
CA SER A 116 12.43 10.21 -15.69
C SER A 116 13.76 10.98 -15.53
N GLU A 117 14.35 10.96 -14.33
CA GLU A 117 15.73 11.39 -14.08
C GLU A 117 16.79 10.28 -14.31
N LEU A 118 16.37 9.08 -14.69
CA LEU A 118 17.18 7.88 -14.90
C LEU A 118 17.05 7.35 -16.33
N SER A 119 17.98 6.50 -16.74
CA SER A 119 17.76 5.62 -17.88
C SER A 119 16.66 4.61 -17.52
N HIS A 120 15.68 4.42 -18.41
CA HIS A 120 14.63 3.41 -18.27
C HIS A 120 15.18 2.04 -17.87
N PRO A 121 14.44 1.24 -17.07
CA PRO A 121 14.90 -0.07 -16.65
C PRO A 121 15.16 -0.97 -17.86
N SER A 122 16.35 -1.56 -17.96
CA SER A 122 16.71 -2.46 -19.08
C SER A 122 16.04 -3.83 -18.98
N VAL A 123 15.59 -4.22 -17.79
CA VAL A 123 14.95 -5.51 -17.51
C VAL A 123 13.83 -5.29 -16.50
N ILE A 124 12.64 -5.78 -16.81
CA ILE A 124 11.50 -5.83 -15.88
C ILE A 124 11.18 -7.30 -15.66
N VAL A 125 11.16 -7.72 -14.39
CA VAL A 125 10.81 -9.09 -14.00
C VAL A 125 9.37 -9.07 -13.51
N THR A 126 8.53 -9.87 -14.13
CA THR A 126 7.11 -10.03 -13.74
C THR A 126 6.79 -11.51 -13.62
N ASP A 127 5.69 -11.83 -12.96
CA ASP A 127 5.08 -13.16 -12.90
C ASP A 127 4.31 -13.53 -14.18
N ARG A 128 4.57 -12.83 -15.31
CA ARG A 128 3.91 -12.99 -16.62
C ARG A 128 2.40 -12.73 -16.60
N GLU A 129 1.94 -11.87 -15.71
CA GLU A 129 0.57 -11.40 -15.77
C GLU A 129 0.30 -10.60 -17.05
N LEU A 130 -0.76 -10.96 -17.79
CA LEU A 130 -1.03 -10.41 -19.12
C LEU A 130 -1.31 -8.90 -19.11
N ALA A 131 -2.07 -8.43 -18.11
CA ALA A 131 -2.39 -7.01 -17.98
C ALA A 131 -1.13 -6.17 -17.74
N LEU A 132 -0.24 -6.63 -16.87
CA LEU A 132 1.04 -6.00 -16.61
C LEU A 132 1.95 -6.00 -17.85
N MET A 133 2.05 -7.12 -18.58
CA MET A 133 2.88 -7.19 -19.80
C MET A 133 2.43 -6.18 -20.86
N LYS A 134 1.12 -6.05 -21.11
CA LYS A 134 0.59 -5.05 -22.04
C LYS A 134 0.86 -3.62 -21.59
N ALA A 135 0.68 -3.34 -20.30
CA ALA A 135 0.96 -2.04 -19.74
C ALA A 135 2.46 -1.68 -19.85
N ILE A 136 3.36 -2.66 -19.66
CA ILE A 136 4.80 -2.49 -19.88
C ILE A 136 5.11 -2.13 -21.33
N GLU A 137 4.61 -2.88 -22.31
CA GLU A 137 4.82 -2.59 -23.74
C GLU A 137 4.36 -1.19 -24.13
N LYS A 138 3.33 -0.67 -23.47
CA LYS A 138 2.78 0.67 -23.72
C LYS A 138 3.61 1.78 -23.07
N ILE A 139 4.07 1.59 -21.84
CA ILE A 139 4.73 2.63 -21.04
C ILE A 139 6.25 2.65 -21.22
N PHE A 140 6.86 1.48 -21.46
CA PHE A 140 8.31 1.29 -21.63
C PHE A 140 8.59 0.56 -22.97
N PRO A 141 8.44 1.27 -24.13
CA PRO A 141 8.64 0.68 -25.45
C PRO A 141 10.11 0.38 -25.79
#